data_AF-A0A957QRM4-F1
#
_entry.id   AF-A0A957QRM4-F1
#
_cell.length_a   1.000
_cell.length_b   1.000
_cell.length_c   1.000
_cell.angle_alpha   90.00
_cell.angle_beta   90.00
_cell.angle_gamma   90.00
#
_symmetry.space_group_name_H-M   'P 1'
#
loop_
_entity.id
_entity.type
_entity.pdbx_description
1 polymer ?
#
loop_
_entity_poly.entity_id
_entity_poly.type
_entity_poly.pdbx_seq_one_letter_code
_entity_poly.pdbx_strand_id
1 'polypeptide(L)' 'PSKDQLLRAWATQYTVMENASELSQLAIRTCGGQAMLRSLPLERIFRDARCGALMLPWTAEICLDNLGKGVLYERGEVD' A
#
# COMPACT_ATOMS: atom_id res chain seq x y z
N PRO A 1 4.76 8.82 18.67
CA PRO A 1 4.48 7.37 18.53
C PRO A 1 5.68 6.54 18.98
N SER A 2 5.45 5.38 19.59
CA SER A 2 6.49 4.41 19.94
C SER A 2 7.07 3.72 18.69
N LYS A 3 8.26 3.10 18.82
CA LYS A 3 8.89 2.30 17.76
C LYS A 3 7.92 1.27 17.20
N ASP A 4 7.34 0.45 18.07
CA ASP A 4 6.36 -0.57 17.70
C ASP A 4 5.14 -0.03 16.96
N GLN A 5 4.64 1.14 17.35
CA GLN A 5 3.52 1.78 16.65
C GLN A 5 3.90 2.19 15.23
N LEU A 6 5.12 2.71 15.03
CA LEU A 6 5.63 3.06 13.71
C LEU A 6 5.84 1.82 12.83
N LEU A 7 6.47 0.77 13.38
CA LEU A 7 6.68 -0.49 12.66
C LEU A 7 5.36 -1.12 12.22
N ARG A 8 4.35 -1.15 13.11
CA ARG A 8 3.01 -1.62 12.75
C ARG A 8 2.35 -0.75 11.68
N ALA A 9 2.53 0.57 11.74
CA ALA A 9 1.96 1.48 10.74
C ALA A 9 2.58 1.26 9.35
N TRP A 10 3.91 1.16 9.24
CA TRP A 10 4.58 0.89 7.97
C TRP A 10 4.21 -0.47 7.40
N ALA A 11 4.18 -1.52 8.23
CA ALA A 11 3.75 -2.85 7.81
C ALA A 11 2.30 -2.83 7.32
N THR A 12 1.38 -2.23 8.09
CA THR A 12 -0.03 -2.14 7.71
C THR A 12 -0.20 -1.37 6.40
N GLN A 13 0.46 -0.22 6.27
CA GLN A 13 0.36 0.62 5.08
C GLN A 13 0.84 -0.14 3.85
N TYR A 14 2.04 -0.75 3.90
CA TYR A 14 2.56 -1.55 2.80
C TYR A 14 1.61 -2.69 2.43
N THR A 15 1.19 -3.48 3.41
CA THR A 15 0.30 -4.62 3.17
C THR A 15 -1.03 -4.19 2.56
N VAL A 16 -1.72 -3.20 3.14
CA VAL A 16 -3.06 -2.83 2.67
C VAL A 16 -3.00 -2.21 1.27
N MET A 17 -2.03 -1.33 0.99
CA MET A 17 -1.99 -0.61 -0.28
C MET A 17 -1.60 -1.50 -1.46
N GLU A 18 -0.60 -2.38 -1.29
CA GLU A 18 -0.22 -3.34 -2.33
C GLU A 18 -1.34 -4.35 -2.59
N ASN A 19 -1.92 -4.94 -1.53
CA ASN A 19 -2.98 -5.93 -1.68
C ASN A 19 -4.28 -5.31 -2.24
N ALA A 20 -4.64 -4.07 -1.87
CA ALA A 20 -5.80 -3.40 -2.44
C ALA A 20 -5.65 -3.17 -3.95
N SER A 21 -4.44 -2.81 -4.40
CA SER A 21 -4.12 -2.70 -5.82
C SER A 21 -4.26 -4.05 -6.54
N GLU A 22 -3.71 -5.13 -5.97
CA GLU A 22 -3.82 -6.48 -6.56
C GLU A 22 -5.27 -6.99 -6.63
N LEU A 23 -6.04 -6.80 -5.55
CA LEU A 23 -7.44 -7.20 -5.47
C LEU A 23 -8.31 -6.46 -6.49
N SER A 24 -8.12 -5.15 -6.62
CA SER A 24 -8.88 -4.35 -7.59
C SER A 24 -8.52 -4.68 -9.04
N GLN A 25 -7.24 -5.00 -9.33
CA GLN A 25 -6.84 -5.55 -10.63
C GLN A 25 -7.50 -6.90 -10.92
N LEU A 26 -7.55 -7.80 -9.94
CA LEU A 26 -8.22 -9.08 -10.10
C LEU A 26 -9.72 -8.87 -10.40
N ALA A 27 -10.39 -7.97 -9.69
CA ALA A 27 -11.79 -7.65 -9.93
C ALA A 27 -12.04 -7.13 -11.37
N ILE A 28 -11.19 -6.22 -11.88
CA ILE A 28 -11.28 -5.75 -13.27
C ILE A 28 -11.13 -6.91 -14.25
N ARG A 29 -10.14 -7.79 -14.04
CA ARG A 29 -9.92 -8.97 -14.90
C ARG A 29 -11.12 -9.92 -14.88
N THR A 30 -11.68 -10.19 -13.70
CA THR A 30 -12.84 -11.08 -13.53
C THR A 30 -14.10 -10.52 -14.20
N CYS A 31 -14.36 -9.22 -14.10
CA CYS A 31 -15.56 -8.62 -14.68
C CYS A 31 -15.41 -8.21 -16.15
N GLY A 32 -14.19 -8.18 -16.70
CA GLY A 32 -13.92 -7.81 -18.09
C GLY A 32 -14.48 -6.44 -18.45
N GLY A 33 -15.14 -6.33 -19.62
CA GLY A 33 -15.71 -5.06 -20.10
C GLY A 33 -16.76 -4.43 -19.17
N GLN A 34 -17.45 -5.23 -18.34
CA GLN A 34 -18.42 -4.69 -17.37
C GLN A 34 -17.75 -3.82 -16.31
N ALA A 35 -16.46 -4.05 -16.01
CA ALA A 35 -15.71 -3.24 -15.06
C ALA A 35 -15.50 -1.78 -15.50
N MET A 36 -15.72 -1.49 -16.79
CA MET A 36 -15.61 -0.15 -17.38
C MET A 36 -16.94 0.61 -17.40
N LEU A 37 -18.06 -0.05 -17.05
CA LEU A 37 -19.37 0.59 -17.00
C LEU A 37 -19.49 1.44 -15.74
N ARG A 38 -20.16 2.59 -15.84
CA ARG A 38 -20.39 3.48 -14.68
C ARG A 38 -21.27 2.86 -13.59
N SER A 39 -22.03 1.81 -13.90
CA SER A 39 -22.83 1.06 -12.92
C SER A 39 -21.97 0.26 -11.93
N LEU A 40 -20.73 -0.08 -12.30
CA LEU A 40 -19.77 -0.78 -11.46
C LEU A 40 -18.49 0.07 -11.32
N PRO A 41 -18.21 0.68 -10.16
CA PRO A 41 -17.08 1.61 -10.02
C PRO A 41 -15.70 0.93 -9.92
N LEU A 42 -15.51 -0.23 -10.56
CA LEU A 42 -14.29 -1.04 -10.43
C LEU A 42 -13.04 -0.33 -11.00
N GLU A 43 -13.17 0.32 -12.15
CA GLU A 43 -12.06 1.09 -12.72
C GLU A 43 -11.63 2.29 -11.85
N ARG A 44 -12.58 2.93 -11.18
CA ARG A 44 -12.29 3.99 -10.19
C ARG A 44 -11.57 3.40 -8.97
N ILE A 45 -12.09 2.32 -8.40
CA ILE A 45 -11.50 1.66 -7.22
C ILE A 45 -10.05 1.26 -7.51
N PHE A 46 -9.74 0.72 -8.69
CA PHE A 46 -8.37 0.37 -9.06
C PHE A 46 -7.44 1.59 -9.12
N ARG A 47 -7.90 2.71 -9.70
CA ARG A 47 -7.11 3.95 -9.71
C ARG A 47 -6.86 4.46 -8.29
N ASP A 48 -7.87 4.46 -7.45
CA ASP A 48 -7.77 4.91 -6.06
C ASP A 48 -6.82 4.01 -5.25
N ALA A 49 -6.93 2.69 -5.42
CA ALA A 49 -6.08 1.71 -4.74
C ALA A 49 -4.60 1.87 -5.12
N ARG A 50 -4.29 2.12 -6.39
CA ARG A 50 -2.91 2.38 -6.84
C ARG A 50 -2.31 3.65 -6.24
N CYS A 51 -3.12 4.69 -6.06
CA CYS A 51 -2.68 5.95 -5.44
C CYS A 51 -2.14 5.69 -4.03
N GLY A 52 -2.78 4.81 -3.26
CA GLY A 52 -2.40 4.50 -1.89
C GLY A 52 -0.93 4.08 -1.68
N ALA A 53 -0.34 3.38 -2.65
CA ALA A 53 1.06 2.92 -2.59
C ALA A 53 2.08 3.96 -3.13
N LEU A 54 1.61 5.01 -3.80
CA LEU A 54 2.45 5.98 -4.52
C LEU A 54 2.49 7.36 -3.87
N MET A 55 1.70 7.58 -2.82
CA MET A 55 1.59 8.90 -2.19
C MET A 55 2.63 9.07 -1.08
N LEU A 56 3.45 10.13 -1.23
CA LEU A 56 4.35 10.57 -0.17
C LEU A 56 3.57 11.03 1.07
N PRO A 57 4.11 10.87 2.28
CA PRO A 57 5.42 10.27 2.61
C PRO A 57 5.38 8.74 2.85
N TRP A 58 4.31 8.06 2.43
CA TRP A 58 4.03 6.66 2.76
C TRP A 58 3.96 5.76 1.52
N THR A 59 4.89 5.97 0.57
CA THR A 59 4.99 5.05 -0.57
C THR A 59 5.33 3.65 -0.09
N ALA A 60 4.98 2.63 -0.86
CA ALA A 60 5.26 1.23 -0.50
C ALA A 60 6.76 1.00 -0.24
N GLU A 61 7.62 1.54 -1.11
CA GLU A 61 9.08 1.49 -0.99
C GLU A 61 9.57 2.17 0.29
N ILE A 62 9.11 3.40 0.59
CA ILE A 62 9.51 4.12 1.80
C ILE A 62 9.05 3.38 3.06
N CYS A 63 7.85 2.79 3.06
CA CYS A 63 7.36 2.01 4.19
C CYS A 63 8.24 0.79 4.44
N LEU A 64 8.61 0.06 3.37
CA LEU A 64 9.44 -1.13 3.46
C LEU A 64 10.86 -0.79 3.93
N ASP A 65 11.45 0.30 3.40
CA ASP A 65 12.77 0.80 3.80
C ASP A 65 12.80 1.20 5.28
N ASN A 66 11.79 1.95 5.73
CA ASN A 66 11.69 2.38 7.12
C ASN A 66 11.43 1.22 8.07
N LEU A 67 10.62 0.24 7.64
CA LEU A 67 10.40 -0.99 8.40
C LEU A 67 11.71 -1.76 8.56
N GLY A 68 12.46 -1.96 7.46
CA GLY A 68 13.76 -2.66 7.49
C GLY A 68 14.76 -1.98 8.43
N LYS A 69 14.97 -0.67 8.26
CA LYS A 69 15.85 0.11 9.15
C LYS A 69 15.40 0.07 10.60
N GLY A 70 14.10 0.22 10.84
CA GLY A 70 13.53 0.21 12.18
C GLY A 70 13.62 -1.15 12.88
N VAL A 71 13.72 -2.26 12.14
CA VAL A 71 13.94 -3.59 12.71
C VAL A 71 15.43 -3.87 12.96
N LEU A 72 16.32 -3.35 12.11
CA LEU A 72 17.76 -3.59 12.20
C LEU A 72 18.48 -2.71 13.22
N TYR A 73 18.04 -1.46 13.39
CA TYR A 73 18.75 -0.47 14.21
C TYR A 73 17.87 0.08 15.33
N GLU A 74 18.52 0.39 16.45
CA GLU A 74 17.99 1.25 17.49
C GLU A 74 18.29 2.72 17.22
N ARG A 75 17.64 3.59 18.00
CA ARG A 75 17.76 5.04 17.81
C ARG A 75 19.21 5.49 18.03
N GLY A 76 19.83 5.98 16.97
CA GLY A 76 21.21 6.52 17.00
C GLY A 76 22.27 5.53 16.53
N GLU A 77 21.89 4.30 16.21
CA GLU A 77 22.78 3.35 15.54
C GLU A 77 22.87 3.67 14.05
N VAL A 78 24.04 3.39 13.47
CA VAL A 78 24.36 3.57 12.06
C VAL A 78 24.92 2.27 11.51
N ASP A 79 24.86 2.12 10.20
CA ASP A 79 25.43 0.97 9.46
C ASP A 79 26.96 0.90 9.60
#